data_AF-A0A8J3BBZ0-F1
#
_entry.id   AF-A0A8J3BBZ0-F1
#
_cell.length_a   1.000
_cell.length_b   1.000
_cell.length_c   1.000
_cell.angle_alpha   90.00
_cell.angle_beta   90.00
_cell.angle_gamma   90.00
#
_symmetry.space_group_name_H-M   'P 1'
#
loop_
_entity.id
_entity.type
_entity.pdbx_description
1 polymer ?
#
loop_
_entity_poly.entity_id
_entity_poly.type
_entity_poly.pdbx_seq_one_letter_code
_entity_poly.pdbx_strand_id
1 'polypeptide(L)'
;MRRAVRPGDERGVTLIELSVAMGIMAVVGALVTAAVVGLSRSYRSTESLGSAQARVGQAFARLDASVRYAAELATRTTDGRPELWYLTPGDAPRCTVLWLAGDRLWSRTRPLGATAAAPETVLASGVAAPAGTAPFAVTAGADDESAAESAPAIKQVTVTLRVAASGGATRTLAATFPAPNTVAGASGASLDQCD
;
A
#
# COMPACT_ATOMS: atom_id res chain seq x y z
N MET A 1 39.58 13.79 71.93
CA MET A 1 39.73 13.34 70.53
C MET A 1 39.58 14.53 69.61
N ARG A 2 40.69 15.09 69.08
CA ARG A 2 40.68 16.21 68.13
C ARG A 2 40.72 15.65 66.71
N ARG A 3 39.64 15.88 65.95
CA ARG A 3 39.51 15.48 64.54
C ARG A 3 40.37 16.43 63.72
N ALA A 4 41.47 15.93 63.14
CA ALA A 4 42.33 16.69 62.25
C ALA A 4 41.58 17.00 60.95
N VAL A 5 41.22 18.27 60.76
CA VAL A 5 40.71 18.79 59.49
C VAL A 5 41.90 18.91 58.55
N ARG A 6 41.93 18.09 57.50
CA ARG A 6 42.90 18.29 56.41
C ARG A 6 42.52 19.57 55.67
N PRO A 7 43.45 20.51 55.44
CA PRO A 7 43.19 21.64 54.56
C PRO A 7 42.92 21.07 53.16
N GLY A 8 41.71 21.33 52.65
CA GLY A 8 41.38 21.05 51.27
C GLY A 8 42.26 21.92 50.37
N ASP A 9 42.94 21.29 49.42
CA ASP A 9 43.75 21.97 48.41
C ASP A 9 42.79 22.78 47.50
N GLU A 10 42.50 24.03 47.88
CA GLU A 10 41.72 24.99 47.08
C GLU A 10 42.54 25.48 45.89
N ARG A 11 42.93 24.57 45.01
CA ARG A 11 43.44 24.91 43.68
C ARG A 11 42.24 25.39 42.87
N GLY A 12 42.04 26.70 42.84
CA GLY A 12 40.97 27.33 42.07
C GLY A 12 40.91 26.81 40.64
N VAL A 13 39.69 26.52 40.18
CA VAL A 13 39.42 26.11 38.80
C VAL A 13 40.00 27.16 37.86
N THR A 14 40.88 26.74 36.95
CA THR A 14 41.49 27.68 36.01
C THR A 14 40.45 28.09 34.95
N LEU A 15 40.48 29.33 34.47
CA LEU A 15 39.60 29.79 33.38
C LEU A 15 39.72 28.91 32.12
N ILE A 16 40.90 28.30 31.92
CA ILE A 16 41.17 27.34 30.85
C ILE A 16 40.29 26.09 31.02
N GLU A 17 40.23 25.52 32.22
CA GLU A 17 39.42 24.33 32.52
C GLU A 17 37.93 24.56 32.27
N LEU A 18 37.41 25.75 32.62
CA LEU A 18 36.04 26.15 32.34
C LEU A 18 35.75 26.25 30.82
N SER A 19 36.67 26.85 30.06
CA SER A 19 36.52 27.00 28.60
C SER A 19 36.53 25.64 27.87
N VAL A 20 37.39 24.71 28.32
CA VAL A 20 37.45 23.35 27.78
C VAL A 20 36.18 22.58 28.13
N ALA A 21 35.69 22.68 29.36
CA ALA A 21 34.45 22.05 29.78
C ALA A 21 33.24 22.53 28.96
N MET A 22 33.12 23.85 28.72
CA MET A 22 32.06 24.41 27.87
C MET A 22 32.18 23.94 26.41
N GLY A 23 33.39 23.86 25.86
CA GLY A 23 33.63 23.35 24.51
C GLY A 23 33.20 21.89 24.36
N ILE A 24 33.59 21.02 25.30
CA ILE A 24 33.20 19.61 25.31
C ILE A 24 31.68 19.48 25.42
N MET A 25 31.03 20.22 26.32
CA MET A 25 29.58 20.18 26.48
C MET A 25 28.84 20.66 25.23
N ALA A 26 29.36 21.68 24.53
CA ALA A 26 28.78 22.14 23.27
C ALA A 26 28.86 21.08 22.17
N VAL A 27 30.00 20.37 22.03
CA VAL A 27 30.15 19.27 21.08
C VAL A 27 29.21 18.12 21.41
N VAL A 28 29.13 17.73 22.69
CA VAL A 28 28.21 16.66 23.15
C VAL A 28 26.76 17.05 22.87
N GLY A 29 26.36 18.29 23.18
CA GLY A 29 25.01 18.79 22.88
C GLY A 29 24.68 18.75 21.38
N ALA A 30 25.64 19.09 20.52
CA ALA A 30 25.47 19.00 19.07
C ALA A 30 25.28 17.54 18.59
N LEU A 31 26.07 16.60 19.12
CA LEU A 31 25.94 15.17 18.81
C LEU A 31 24.58 14.61 19.25
N VAL A 32 24.13 14.95 20.46
CA VAL A 32 22.81 14.54 20.97
C VAL A 32 21.70 15.09 20.08
N THR A 33 21.77 16.37 19.70
CA THR A 33 20.78 16.99 18.82
C THR A 33 20.73 16.31 17.46
N ALA A 34 21.88 16.01 16.87
CA ALA A 34 21.98 15.27 15.60
C ALA A 34 21.34 13.87 15.73
N ALA A 35 21.60 13.16 16.83
CA ALA A 35 21.00 11.86 17.10
C ALA A 35 19.46 11.93 17.23
N VAL A 36 18.93 12.92 17.93
CA VAL A 36 17.48 13.12 18.10
C VAL A 36 16.80 13.44 16.76
N VAL A 37 17.43 14.27 15.92
CA VAL A 37 16.93 14.56 14.57
C VAL A 37 16.93 13.31 13.69
N GLY A 38 18.00 12.50 13.77
CA GLY A 38 18.09 11.22 13.06
C GLY A 38 16.97 10.25 13.46
N LEU A 39 16.74 10.09 14.76
CA LEU A 39 15.69 9.23 15.30
C LEU A 39 14.29 9.71 14.87
N SER A 40 14.05 11.02 14.91
CA SER A 40 12.76 11.62 14.50
C SER A 40 12.44 11.36 13.02
N ARG A 41 13.44 11.42 12.14
CA ARG A 41 13.28 11.09 10.72
C ARG A 41 12.97 9.61 10.51
N SER A 42 13.66 8.73 11.23
CA SER A 42 13.44 7.29 11.18
C SER A 42 12.02 6.90 11.64
N TYR A 43 11.55 7.52 12.74
CA TYR A 43 10.21 7.30 13.26
C TYR A 43 9.14 7.72 12.24
N ARG A 44 9.24 8.94 11.69
CA ARG A 44 8.30 9.43 10.66
C ARG A 44 8.27 8.55 9.41
N SER A 45 9.42 8.04 8.97
CA SER A 45 9.48 7.12 7.82
C SER A 45 8.76 5.81 8.10
N THR A 46 8.94 5.25 9.30
CA THR A 46 8.28 4.00 9.72
C THR A 46 6.78 4.19 9.88
N GLU A 47 6.36 5.29 10.49
CA GLU A 47 4.94 5.64 10.67
C GLU A 47 4.24 5.87 9.32
N SER A 48 4.88 6.60 8.40
CA SER A 48 4.38 6.83 7.05
C SER A 48 4.21 5.50 6.29
N LEU A 49 5.19 4.60 6.37
CA LEU A 49 5.09 3.27 5.76
C LEU A 49 3.92 2.48 6.36
N GLY A 50 3.81 2.43 7.69
CA GLY A 50 2.75 1.72 8.39
C GLY A 50 1.35 2.23 8.01
N SER A 51 1.17 3.55 7.95
CA SER A 51 -0.10 4.17 7.53
C SER A 51 -0.47 3.80 6.08
N ALA A 52 0.50 3.83 5.16
CA ALA A 52 0.27 3.48 3.76
C ALA A 52 -0.07 1.99 3.61
N GLN A 53 0.60 1.11 4.34
CA GLN A 53 0.27 -0.32 4.37
C GLN A 53 -1.13 -0.58 4.92
N ALA A 54 -1.53 0.12 5.98
CA ALA A 54 -2.88 -0.01 6.54
C ALA A 54 -3.97 0.41 5.54
N ARG A 55 -3.76 1.50 4.78
CA ARG A 55 -4.68 1.93 3.71
C ARG A 55 -4.78 0.89 2.59
N VAL A 56 -3.66 0.31 2.17
CA VAL A 56 -3.67 -0.77 1.17
C VAL A 56 -4.38 -2.01 1.70
N GLY A 57 -4.17 -2.38 2.97
CA GLY A 57 -4.89 -3.49 3.61
C GLY A 57 -6.41 -3.26 3.63
N GLN A 58 -6.87 -2.05 3.95
CA GLN A 58 -8.30 -1.71 3.88
C GLN A 58 -8.83 -1.74 2.43
N ALA A 59 -8.06 -1.26 1.45
CA ALA A 59 -8.42 -1.35 0.05
C ALA A 59 -8.54 -2.81 -0.42
N PHE A 60 -7.61 -3.69 -0.01
CA PHE A 60 -7.67 -5.12 -0.28
C PHE A 60 -8.86 -5.81 0.38
N ALA A 61 -9.22 -5.45 1.62
CA ALA A 61 -10.42 -6.00 2.27
C ALA A 61 -11.71 -5.59 1.54
N ARG A 62 -11.80 -4.34 1.07
CA ARG A 62 -12.94 -3.89 0.24
C ARG A 62 -12.97 -4.58 -1.12
N LEU A 63 -11.79 -4.75 -1.72
CA LEU A 63 -11.65 -5.42 -3.01
C LEU A 63 -12.05 -6.89 -2.91
N ASP A 64 -11.62 -7.61 -1.88
CA ASP A 64 -12.01 -9.00 -1.62
C ASP A 64 -13.53 -9.16 -1.61
N ALA A 65 -14.23 -8.31 -0.85
CA ALA A 65 -15.68 -8.33 -0.81
C ALA A 65 -16.30 -8.09 -2.20
N SER A 66 -15.82 -7.09 -2.96
CA SER A 66 -16.36 -6.79 -4.29
C SER A 66 -16.07 -7.85 -5.35
N VAL A 67 -14.86 -8.42 -5.35
CA VAL A 67 -14.39 -9.42 -6.31
C VAL A 67 -15.02 -10.77 -6.04
N ARG A 68 -15.23 -11.13 -4.76
CA ARG A 68 -15.91 -12.38 -4.41
C ARG A 68 -17.27 -12.51 -5.06
N TYR A 69 -17.97 -11.39 -5.24
CA TYR A 69 -19.27 -11.36 -5.90
C TYR A 69 -19.21 -11.08 -7.40
N ALA A 70 -18.03 -10.90 -8.00
CA ALA A 70 -17.90 -10.61 -9.42
C ALA A 70 -18.36 -11.80 -10.28
N ALA A 71 -19.23 -11.53 -11.25
CA ALA A 71 -19.68 -12.48 -12.26
C ALA A 71 -18.68 -12.60 -13.42
N GLU A 72 -17.95 -11.54 -13.72
CA GLU A 72 -16.89 -11.54 -14.72
C GLU A 72 -15.70 -10.70 -14.27
N LEU A 73 -14.51 -11.12 -14.69
CA LEU A 73 -13.22 -10.48 -14.42
C LEU A 73 -12.40 -10.46 -15.70
N ALA A 74 -11.75 -9.33 -15.98
CA ALA A 74 -10.76 -9.20 -17.03
C ALA A 74 -9.73 -8.14 -16.68
N THR A 75 -8.51 -8.30 -17.18
CA THR A 75 -7.56 -7.20 -17.27
C THR A 75 -7.63 -6.59 -18.66
N ARG A 76 -7.59 -5.27 -18.74
CA ARG A 76 -7.53 -4.51 -19.98
C ARG A 76 -6.39 -3.49 -19.90
N THR A 77 -5.96 -2.97 -21.03
CA THR A 77 -4.99 -1.87 -21.07
C THR A 77 -5.61 -0.71 -21.83
N THR A 78 -5.83 0.40 -21.13
CA THR A 78 -6.42 1.62 -21.70
C THR A 78 -5.34 2.70 -21.68
N ASP A 79 -4.99 3.27 -22.84
CA ASP A 79 -3.93 4.28 -22.97
C ASP A 79 -2.58 3.85 -22.37
N GLY A 80 -2.22 2.57 -22.53
CA GLY A 80 -0.99 2.00 -21.98
C GLY A 80 -1.02 1.76 -20.46
N ARG A 81 -2.15 1.99 -19.80
CA ARG A 81 -2.34 1.76 -18.37
C ARG A 81 -3.07 0.44 -18.13
N PRO A 82 -2.55 -0.47 -17.30
CA PRO A 82 -3.24 -1.69 -16.93
C PRO A 82 -4.43 -1.38 -16.03
N GLU A 83 -5.58 -1.97 -16.33
CA GLU A 83 -6.84 -1.80 -15.63
C GLU A 83 -7.44 -3.18 -15.29
N LEU A 84 -7.98 -3.32 -14.09
CA LEU A 84 -8.76 -4.47 -13.68
C LEU A 84 -10.24 -4.11 -13.79
N TRP A 85 -10.97 -4.87 -14.60
CA TRP A 85 -12.39 -4.73 -14.83
C TRP A 85 -13.13 -5.90 -14.19
N TYR A 86 -14.22 -5.60 -13.49
CA TYR A 86 -15.12 -6.62 -12.99
C TYR A 86 -16.57 -6.20 -13.01
N LEU A 87 -17.44 -7.18 -13.23
CA LEU A 87 -18.89 -7.03 -13.26
C LEU A 87 -19.48 -7.60 -11.98
N THR A 88 -20.17 -6.78 -11.20
CA THR A 88 -20.94 -7.24 -10.03
C THR A 88 -22.41 -7.42 -10.44
N PRO A 89 -22.98 -8.64 -10.30
CA PRO A 89 -24.38 -8.90 -10.61
C PRO A 89 -25.31 -8.33 -9.53
N GLY A 90 -26.57 -8.15 -9.87
CA GLY A 90 -27.64 -7.65 -8.99
C GLY A 90 -28.79 -7.10 -9.83
N ASP A 91 -29.82 -6.52 -9.19
CA ASP A 91 -30.96 -5.90 -9.88
C ASP A 91 -30.54 -4.74 -10.80
N ALA A 92 -29.43 -4.08 -10.43
CA ALA A 92 -28.75 -3.08 -11.24
C ALA A 92 -27.26 -3.49 -11.37
N PRO A 93 -26.88 -4.28 -12.39
CA PRO A 93 -25.51 -4.75 -12.54
C PRO A 93 -24.55 -3.57 -12.66
N ARG A 94 -23.35 -3.71 -12.07
CA ARG A 94 -22.36 -2.64 -12.00
C ARG A 94 -21.03 -3.08 -12.57
N CYS A 95 -20.48 -2.24 -13.43
CA CYS A 95 -19.12 -2.35 -13.93
C CYS A 95 -18.20 -1.54 -13.04
N THR A 96 -17.16 -2.16 -12.51
CA THR A 96 -16.12 -1.46 -11.76
C THR A 96 -14.78 -1.65 -12.46
N VAL A 97 -14.06 -0.55 -12.60
CA VAL A 97 -12.69 -0.52 -13.11
C VAL A 97 -11.76 -0.01 -12.03
N LEU A 98 -10.58 -0.63 -11.92
CA LEU A 98 -9.49 -0.22 -11.04
C LEU A 98 -8.24 0.02 -11.87
N TRP A 99 -7.50 1.08 -11.54
CA TRP A 99 -6.25 1.40 -12.21
C TRP A 99 -5.30 2.15 -11.29
N LEU A 100 -4.01 2.10 -11.64
CA LEU A 100 -2.99 2.93 -10.99
C LEU A 100 -2.73 4.18 -11.83
N ALA A 101 -2.84 5.35 -11.22
CA ALA A 101 -2.45 6.62 -11.84
C ALA A 101 -1.68 7.47 -10.82
N GLY A 102 -0.44 7.82 -11.18
CA GLY A 102 0.49 8.47 -10.26
C GLY A 102 0.85 7.56 -9.09
N ASP A 103 0.64 8.06 -7.87
CA ASP A 103 0.88 7.35 -6.61
C ASP A 103 -0.41 6.78 -5.99
N ARG A 104 -1.49 6.62 -6.79
CA ARG A 104 -2.82 6.28 -6.29
C ARG A 104 -3.44 5.11 -7.02
N LEU A 105 -4.14 4.27 -6.27
CA LEU A 105 -5.08 3.28 -6.77
C LEU A 105 -6.45 3.93 -6.84
N TRP A 106 -6.97 4.04 -8.06
CA TRP A 106 -8.27 4.59 -8.35
C TRP A 106 -9.27 3.48 -8.63
N SER A 107 -10.54 3.80 -8.39
CA SER A 107 -11.66 2.98 -8.78
C SER A 107 -12.78 3.85 -9.32
N ARG A 108 -13.50 3.32 -10.30
CA ARG A 108 -14.71 3.93 -10.85
C ARG A 108 -15.74 2.84 -11.03
N THR A 109 -16.95 3.09 -10.54
CA THR A 109 -18.08 2.16 -10.65
C THR A 109 -19.22 2.83 -11.37
N ARG A 110 -19.76 2.17 -12.41
CA ARG A 110 -20.92 2.62 -13.16
C ARG A 110 -21.97 1.50 -13.28
N PRO A 111 -23.27 1.84 -13.40
CA PRO A 111 -24.26 0.89 -13.87
C PRO A 111 -23.89 0.34 -15.26
N LEU A 112 -24.24 -0.90 -15.53
CA LEU A 112 -24.07 -1.52 -16.86
C LEU A 112 -24.78 -0.70 -17.95
N GLY A 113 -24.11 -0.46 -19.07
CA GLY A 113 -24.64 0.35 -20.18
C GLY A 113 -24.72 1.87 -19.91
N ALA A 114 -24.27 2.35 -18.76
CA ALA A 114 -24.22 3.79 -18.49
C ALA A 114 -23.09 4.46 -19.29
N THR A 115 -23.45 5.48 -20.08
CA THR A 115 -22.52 6.29 -20.87
C THR A 115 -21.98 7.50 -20.12
N ALA A 116 -22.66 7.92 -19.05
CA ALA A 116 -22.23 9.05 -18.23
C ALA A 116 -20.93 8.72 -17.46
N ALA A 117 -20.02 9.69 -17.39
CA ALA A 117 -18.80 9.55 -16.62
C ALA A 117 -19.14 9.33 -15.13
N ALA A 118 -18.74 8.18 -14.59
CA ALA A 118 -18.88 7.89 -13.18
C ALA A 118 -17.78 8.58 -12.36
N PRO A 119 -18.07 8.98 -11.11
CA PRO A 119 -17.07 9.61 -10.25
C PRO A 119 -15.93 8.64 -9.94
N GLU A 120 -14.71 9.18 -9.93
CA GLU A 120 -13.50 8.45 -9.58
C GLU A 120 -13.25 8.53 -8.07
N THR A 121 -12.90 7.41 -7.47
CA THR A 121 -12.65 7.29 -6.03
C THR A 121 -11.23 6.79 -5.80
N VAL A 122 -10.48 7.45 -4.92
CA VAL A 122 -9.17 6.98 -4.47
C VAL A 122 -9.35 5.87 -3.44
N LEU A 123 -8.87 4.66 -3.74
CA LEU A 123 -8.87 3.53 -2.80
C LEU A 123 -7.63 3.52 -1.91
N ALA A 124 -6.47 3.86 -2.47
CA ALA A 124 -5.21 3.93 -1.75
C ALA A 124 -4.28 4.99 -2.37
N SER A 125 -3.38 5.54 -1.55
CA SER A 125 -2.37 6.53 -1.92
C SER A 125 -0.98 6.07 -1.50
N GLY A 126 0.08 6.58 -2.13
CA GLY A 126 1.45 6.13 -1.89
C GLY A 126 1.74 4.74 -2.48
N VAL A 127 1.02 4.35 -3.54
CA VAL A 127 1.11 3.05 -4.20
C VAL A 127 1.58 3.18 -5.64
N ALA A 128 2.36 2.21 -6.10
CA ALA A 128 2.84 2.11 -7.47
C ALA A 128 2.89 0.64 -7.91
N ALA A 129 2.97 0.38 -9.21
CA ALA A 129 3.29 -0.96 -9.69
C ALA A 129 4.75 -1.33 -9.33
N PRO A 130 5.04 -2.59 -8.97
CA PRO A 130 6.42 -3.07 -8.92
C PRO A 130 7.05 -2.99 -10.31
N ALA A 131 8.35 -2.71 -10.39
CA ALA A 131 9.06 -2.64 -11.67
C ALA A 131 9.01 -4.00 -12.38
N GLY A 132 8.62 -4.01 -13.66
CA GLY A 132 8.56 -5.23 -14.47
C GLY A 132 7.39 -6.17 -14.15
N THR A 133 6.45 -5.78 -13.29
CA THR A 133 5.28 -6.60 -12.94
C THR A 133 3.99 -5.82 -13.14
N ALA A 134 3.02 -6.41 -13.86
CA ALA A 134 1.69 -5.84 -13.97
C ALA A 134 1.03 -5.78 -12.58
N PRO A 135 0.38 -4.67 -12.21
CA PRO A 135 -0.24 -4.53 -10.90
C PRO A 135 -1.46 -5.43 -10.70
N PHE A 136 -2.05 -5.92 -11.79
CA PHE A 136 -3.21 -6.80 -11.81
C PHE A 136 -2.92 -8.00 -12.71
N ALA A 137 -3.21 -9.20 -12.22
CA ALA A 137 -3.17 -10.43 -12.99
C ALA A 137 -4.45 -11.22 -12.71
N VAL A 138 -5.16 -11.62 -13.76
CA VAL A 138 -6.31 -12.53 -13.63
C VAL A 138 -5.86 -13.88 -14.15
N THR A 139 -5.98 -14.91 -13.32
CA THR A 139 -5.72 -16.30 -13.70
C THR A 139 -7.03 -17.07 -13.64
N ALA A 140 -7.29 -17.93 -14.63
CA ALA A 140 -8.24 -19.02 -14.40
C ALA A 140 -7.66 -19.89 -13.29
N GLY A 141 -8.50 -20.38 -12.38
CA GLY A 141 -8.09 -21.41 -11.44
C GLY A 141 -7.49 -22.58 -12.21
N ALA A 142 -6.55 -23.29 -11.61
CA ALA A 142 -6.05 -24.51 -12.22
C ALA A 142 -7.24 -25.47 -12.38
N ASP A 143 -7.72 -25.58 -13.60
CA ASP A 143 -8.58 -26.66 -13.99
C ASP A 143 -7.70 -27.90 -13.85
N ASP A 144 -8.09 -28.86 -13.02
CA ASP A 144 -7.49 -30.19 -13.09
C ASP A 144 -7.73 -30.67 -14.52
N GLU A 145 -6.73 -30.53 -15.39
CA GLU A 145 -6.71 -30.80 -16.84
C GLU A 145 -7.10 -32.26 -17.18
N SER A 146 -7.33 -33.09 -16.16
CA SER A 146 -7.76 -34.48 -16.23
C SER A 146 -9.28 -34.69 -16.15
N ALA A 147 -10.09 -33.65 -15.93
CA ALA A 147 -11.55 -33.73 -15.99
C ALA A 147 -12.07 -33.31 -17.37
N ALA A 148 -12.29 -34.29 -18.24
CA ALA A 148 -12.68 -34.14 -19.65
C ALA A 148 -14.08 -33.53 -19.93
N GLU A 149 -14.68 -32.78 -19.00
CA GLU A 149 -15.99 -32.15 -19.16
C GLU A 149 -16.03 -30.79 -18.46
N SER A 150 -15.72 -29.72 -19.20
CA SER A 150 -16.16 -28.31 -19.08
C SER A 150 -16.67 -27.82 -17.71
N ALA A 151 -15.98 -28.13 -16.62
CA ALA A 151 -16.27 -27.54 -15.33
C ALA A 151 -15.84 -26.07 -15.39
N PRO A 152 -16.70 -25.13 -15.01
CA PRO A 152 -16.36 -23.72 -15.10
C PRO A 152 -15.23 -23.36 -14.13
N ALA A 153 -14.14 -22.80 -14.67
CA ALA A 153 -12.95 -22.40 -13.91
C ALA A 153 -13.24 -21.22 -12.98
N ILE A 154 -12.98 -21.37 -11.69
CA ILE A 154 -13.02 -20.26 -10.73
C ILE A 154 -11.88 -19.30 -11.07
N LYS A 155 -12.17 -18.06 -11.45
CA LYS A 155 -11.11 -17.07 -11.69
C LYS A 155 -10.55 -16.55 -10.37
N GLN A 156 -9.27 -16.23 -10.38
CA GLN A 156 -8.58 -15.55 -9.29
C GLN A 156 -7.97 -14.26 -9.84
N VAL A 157 -7.92 -13.22 -9.01
CA VAL A 157 -7.20 -11.99 -9.34
C VAL A 157 -6.12 -11.73 -8.30
N THR A 158 -4.88 -11.58 -8.76
CA THR A 158 -3.76 -11.15 -7.95
C THR A 158 -3.51 -9.67 -8.18
N VAL A 159 -3.53 -8.91 -7.10
CA VAL A 159 -3.19 -7.48 -7.10
C VAL A 159 -1.86 -7.29 -6.38
N THR A 160 -0.88 -6.73 -7.09
CA THR A 160 0.47 -6.50 -6.58
C THR A 160 0.79 -5.01 -6.59
N LEU A 161 0.99 -4.43 -5.41
CA LEU A 161 1.26 -3.01 -5.21
C LEU A 161 2.57 -2.82 -4.45
N ARG A 162 3.38 -1.87 -4.89
CA ARG A 162 4.54 -1.37 -4.16
C ARG A 162 4.14 -0.11 -3.40
N VAL A 163 4.35 -0.10 -2.10
CA VAL A 163 4.18 1.06 -1.23
C VAL A 163 5.53 1.72 -1.01
N ALA A 164 5.59 3.04 -1.09
CA ALA A 164 6.82 3.81 -0.82
C ALA A 164 6.59 4.80 0.34
N ALA A 165 7.51 4.83 1.30
CA ALA A 165 7.53 5.82 2.37
C ALA A 165 8.41 7.03 2.01
N SER A 166 8.21 8.14 2.72
CA SER A 166 8.94 9.40 2.49
C SER A 166 10.46 9.33 2.75
N GLY A 167 10.98 8.19 3.21
CA GLY A 167 12.42 7.92 3.39
C GLY A 167 13.04 6.99 2.34
N GLY A 168 12.32 6.68 1.25
CA GLY A 168 12.79 5.77 0.20
C GLY A 168 12.63 4.28 0.52
N ALA A 169 12.22 3.93 1.75
CA ALA A 169 11.83 2.57 2.08
C ALA A 169 10.61 2.15 1.26
N THR A 170 10.69 0.99 0.61
CA THR A 170 9.60 0.45 -0.21
C THR A 170 9.24 -0.95 0.24
N ARG A 171 7.96 -1.31 0.14
CA ARG A 171 7.49 -2.68 0.40
C ARG A 171 6.47 -3.09 -0.64
N THR A 172 6.63 -4.29 -1.18
CA THR A 172 5.64 -4.89 -2.08
C THR A 172 4.62 -5.66 -1.27
N LEU A 173 3.35 -5.46 -1.60
CA LEU A 173 2.19 -6.14 -1.05
C LEU A 173 1.49 -6.85 -2.21
N ALA A 174 1.16 -8.12 -2.03
CA ALA A 174 0.39 -8.89 -2.99
C ALA A 174 -0.79 -9.54 -2.27
N ALA A 175 -1.95 -9.56 -2.91
CA ALA A 175 -3.13 -10.26 -2.43
C ALA A 175 -3.81 -10.96 -3.61
N THR A 176 -4.25 -12.19 -3.39
CA THR A 176 -5.01 -12.98 -4.37
C THR A 176 -6.43 -13.14 -3.89
N PHE A 177 -7.39 -12.80 -4.75
CA PHE A 177 -8.81 -12.82 -4.44
C PHE A 177 -9.51 -13.83 -5.35
N PRO A 178 -10.15 -14.86 -4.80
CA PRO A 178 -10.97 -15.77 -5.60
C PRO A 178 -12.30 -15.12 -5.96
N ALA A 179 -12.77 -15.34 -7.18
CA ALA A 179 -14.09 -14.92 -7.64
C ALA A 179 -14.92 -16.16 -8.01
N PRO A 180 -15.51 -16.82 -6.99
CA PRO A 180 -16.25 -18.07 -7.19
C PRO A 180 -17.45 -17.89 -8.13
N ASN A 181 -18.00 -16.69 -8.24
CA ASN A 181 -19.18 -16.42 -9.06
C ASN A 181 -18.89 -16.32 -10.57
N THR A 182 -17.62 -16.36 -11.00
CA THR A 182 -17.29 -16.33 -12.44
C THR A 182 -17.68 -17.58 -13.20
N VAL A 183 -18.05 -18.63 -12.47
CA VAL A 183 -18.47 -19.92 -13.02
C VAL A 183 -19.92 -19.95 -13.47
N ALA A 184 -20.74 -19.02 -12.95
CA ALA A 184 -22.19 -19.03 -13.13
C ALA A 184 -22.63 -18.22 -14.37
N GLY A 185 -21.76 -18.06 -15.38
CA GLY A 185 -21.97 -17.20 -16.54
C GLY A 185 -23.34 -17.39 -17.20
N ALA A 186 -24.33 -16.57 -16.84
CA ALA A 186 -25.70 -16.64 -17.37
C ALA A 186 -26.64 -15.50 -16.89
N SER A 187 -26.15 -14.29 -16.56
CA SER A 187 -27.07 -13.16 -16.32
C SER A 187 -27.39 -12.37 -17.60
N GLY A 188 -26.83 -12.75 -18.75
CA GLY A 188 -26.92 -11.98 -20.01
C GLY A 188 -26.13 -10.66 -20.00
N ALA A 189 -25.58 -10.27 -18.84
CA ALA A 189 -24.68 -9.15 -18.69
C ALA A 189 -23.24 -9.59 -18.92
N SER A 190 -22.47 -8.80 -19.67
CA SER A 190 -21.07 -9.08 -20.00
C SER A 190 -20.21 -7.84 -19.81
N LEU A 191 -18.92 -8.03 -19.50
CA LEU A 191 -17.91 -6.96 -19.46
C LEU A 191 -17.80 -6.16 -20.76
N ASP A 192 -18.22 -6.69 -21.91
CA ASP A 192 -18.21 -5.94 -23.16
C ASP A 192 -19.26 -4.82 -23.19
N GLN A 193 -20.31 -4.92 -22.36
CA GLN A 193 -21.30 -3.86 -22.15
C GLN A 193 -20.84 -2.82 -21.11
N CYS A 194 -19.63 -3.00 -20.57
CA CYS A 194 -19.04 -2.10 -19.61
C CYS A 194 -18.21 -0.99 -20.26
N ASP A 195 -18.05 -0.93 -21.58
CA ASP A 195 -17.31 0.14 -22.28
C ASP A 195 -18.19 1.37 -22.59
#